data_AF-J9YZ46-F1
#
_entry.id   AF-J9YZ46-F1
#
_cell.length_a   1.000
_cell.length_b   1.000
_cell.length_c   1.000
_cell.angle_alpha   90.00
_cell.angle_beta   90.00
_cell.angle_gamma   90.00
#
_symmetry.space_group_name_H-M   'P 1'
#
loop_
_entity.id
_entity.type
_entity.pdbx_description
1 polymer ?
#
loop_
_entity_poly.entity_id
_entity_poly.type
_entity_poly.pdbx_seq_one_letter_code
_entity_poly.pdbx_strand_id
1 'polypeptide(L)'
;MEEFKNLIVNNKAVAGILSQISQTNIKLSNNIEDNSNYHSYFLPQNLLRNIEKPILLDTFGILSKSKLLLREPISGSQISFCSADYNHLQANDEIGVSLKSENVKIFYSCIFDNLDHKYSSSFFTNLKSNSNVNLIFPNNKSAHLISDNVNQLKSYAKKIFNIKINENHILTSSLPLDISIFEDDKLKKTIAIKNKSYLGICHQLANILHIFLKEHKNDIKPSENYTNYINKIFFTFFNLFPNFLTTHIFKFLLRLTGPRSFSNQILEINNFYTDQNYFFSNAIDDSQSSSLFFKGNFFPEIKIEGSSKSIFSLLKSESNLICSSDFSPKQKINTILLANSYSKNHFDVKINDSAYELLNLDKCYYLVSPSGLITMVDLISNLNQKSPVASIKSKYSDPQQKTLDTFNVNKFKPSIPKLSFRFPFFKKLIKTLI
;
A
#
# COMPACT_ATOMS: atom_id res chain seq x y z
N MET A 1 22.54 17.53 7.38
CA MET A 1 22.18 16.16 7.81
C MET A 1 22.27 16.19 9.31
N GLU A 2 21.15 16.33 10.01
CA GLU A 2 21.14 16.08 11.45
C GLU A 2 21.43 14.59 11.63
N GLU A 3 22.52 14.25 12.31
CA GLU A 3 22.71 12.90 12.86
C GLU A 3 21.51 12.63 13.75
N PHE A 4 20.64 11.71 13.34
CA PHE A 4 19.64 11.20 14.25
C PHE A 4 20.36 10.67 15.49
N LYS A 5 20.02 11.24 16.66
CA LYS A 5 20.23 10.62 17.96
C LYS A 5 19.83 9.14 17.88
N ASN A 6 20.44 8.28 18.69
CA ASN A 6 20.08 6.86 18.77
C ASN A 6 18.56 6.66 18.68
N LEU A 7 18.10 5.85 17.72
CA LEU A 7 16.69 5.49 17.58
C LEU A 7 16.44 4.24 18.42
N ILE A 8 15.61 4.38 19.44
CA ILE A 8 15.34 3.30 20.39
C ILE A 8 13.93 2.77 20.14
N VAL A 9 13.78 1.47 19.95
CA VAL A 9 12.48 0.87 19.63
C VAL A 9 12.20 -0.34 20.52
N ASN A 10 10.93 -0.53 20.91
CA ASN A 10 10.53 -1.65 21.80
C ASN A 10 9.94 -2.87 21.05
N ASN A 11 9.91 -2.85 19.72
CA ASN A 11 9.38 -3.92 18.88
C ASN A 11 10.40 -4.33 17.82
N LYS A 12 10.61 -5.64 17.67
CA LYS A 12 11.67 -6.19 16.81
C LYS A 12 11.36 -6.05 15.32
N ALA A 13 10.08 -6.15 14.93
CA ALA A 13 9.69 -5.92 13.54
C ALA A 13 9.89 -4.45 13.12
N VAL A 14 9.57 -3.50 14.01
CA VAL A 14 9.85 -2.07 13.77
C VAL A 14 11.36 -1.81 13.66
N ALA A 15 12.17 -2.44 14.52
CA ALA A 15 13.63 -2.37 14.46
C ALA A 15 14.16 -2.88 13.10
N GLY A 16 13.68 -4.03 12.65
CA GLY A 16 14.06 -4.62 11.37
C GLY A 16 13.63 -3.77 10.17
N ILE A 17 12.41 -3.19 10.20
CA ILE A 17 11.97 -2.26 9.15
C ILE A 17 12.90 -1.04 9.08
N LEU A 18 13.18 -0.42 10.23
CA LEU A 18 14.04 0.76 10.30
C LEU A 18 15.45 0.47 9.79
N SER A 19 16.02 -0.70 10.10
CA SER A 19 17.40 -1.03 9.72
C SER A 19 17.55 -1.21 8.21
N GLN A 20 16.48 -1.54 7.49
CA GLN A 20 16.49 -1.61 6.04
C GLN A 20 16.30 -0.26 5.34
N ILE A 21 15.61 0.69 5.98
CA ILE A 21 15.22 1.97 5.36
C ILE A 21 16.05 3.17 5.83
N SER A 22 16.81 3.05 6.91
CA SER A 22 17.60 4.13 7.51
C SER A 22 19.10 3.80 7.58
N GLN A 23 19.93 4.84 7.75
CA GLN A 23 21.37 4.72 8.04
C GLN A 23 21.69 4.92 9.53
N THR A 24 20.66 5.00 10.38
CA THR A 24 20.79 5.40 11.78
C THR A 24 21.08 4.20 12.66
N ASN A 25 21.84 4.38 13.75
CA ASN A 25 22.02 3.35 14.77
C ASN A 25 20.68 3.07 15.47
N ILE A 26 20.07 1.93 15.16
CA ILE A 26 18.83 1.44 15.77
C ILE A 26 19.19 0.51 16.91
N LYS A 27 18.62 0.78 18.09
CA LYS A 27 18.78 -0.04 19.28
C LYS A 27 17.43 -0.53 19.76
N LEU A 28 17.39 -1.76 20.26
CA LEU A 28 16.22 -2.27 20.97
C LEU A 28 16.23 -1.73 22.40
N SER A 29 15.07 -1.29 22.89
CA SER A 29 14.86 -1.03 24.30
C SER A 29 15.11 -2.30 25.12
N ASN A 30 15.65 -2.18 26.33
CA ASN A 30 15.77 -3.31 27.25
C ASN A 30 14.44 -3.80 27.83
N ASN A 31 13.41 -2.95 27.81
CA ASN A 31 12.04 -3.31 28.18
C ASN A 31 11.28 -3.77 26.92
N ILE A 32 11.74 -4.85 26.29
CA ILE A 32 11.05 -5.45 25.14
C ILE A 32 9.74 -6.08 25.64
N GLU A 33 8.60 -5.43 25.36
CA GLU A 33 7.27 -6.03 25.54
C GLU A 33 6.93 -7.03 24.41
N ASP A 34 7.80 -7.15 23.41
CA ASP A 34 7.68 -8.03 22.24
C ASP A 34 8.24 -9.45 22.49
N ASN A 35 7.34 -10.38 22.86
CA ASN A 35 7.64 -11.80 23.05
C ASN A 35 7.74 -12.60 21.74
N SER A 36 7.81 -11.95 20.56
CA SER A 36 7.91 -12.68 19.30
C SER A 36 9.25 -13.41 19.14
N ASN A 37 9.17 -14.64 18.61
CA ASN A 37 10.29 -15.54 18.34
C ASN A 37 10.64 -15.62 16.85
N TYR A 38 10.01 -14.79 16.02
CA TYR A 38 10.27 -14.69 14.59
C TYR A 38 9.88 -13.33 14.03
N HIS A 39 10.74 -12.81 13.16
CA HIS A 39 10.54 -11.49 12.55
C HIS A 39 10.72 -11.59 11.03
N SER A 40 9.60 -11.69 10.33
CA SER A 40 9.54 -11.36 8.91
C SER A 40 8.81 -10.05 8.70
N TYR A 41 9.05 -9.37 7.59
CA TYR A 41 8.33 -8.15 7.24
C TYR A 41 8.41 -7.91 5.74
N PHE A 42 7.47 -7.09 5.26
CA PHE A 42 7.40 -6.65 3.86
C PHE A 42 7.79 -5.19 3.75
N LEU A 43 8.57 -4.86 2.72
CA LEU A 43 9.02 -3.50 2.45
C LEU A 43 8.74 -3.11 1.01
N PRO A 44 8.37 -1.84 0.75
CA PRO A 44 8.43 -1.31 -0.60
C PRO A 44 9.88 -1.30 -1.08
N GLN A 45 10.14 -1.84 -2.28
CA GLN A 45 11.50 -2.01 -2.82
C GLN A 45 12.27 -0.69 -2.91
N ASN A 46 11.59 0.40 -3.25
CA ASN A 46 12.17 1.74 -3.43
C ASN A 46 12.60 2.40 -2.10
N LEU A 47 12.22 1.85 -0.95
CA LEU A 47 12.64 2.37 0.36
C LEU A 47 13.91 1.72 0.90
N LEU A 48 14.33 0.60 0.31
CA LEU A 48 15.49 -0.15 0.76
C LEU A 48 16.78 0.64 0.52
N ARG A 49 17.59 0.81 1.57
CA ARG A 49 18.90 1.49 1.51
C ARG A 49 20.10 0.57 1.75
N ASN A 50 19.85 -0.69 2.13
CA ASN A 50 20.78 -1.83 2.34
C ASN A 50 21.35 -2.03 3.74
N ILE A 51 21.19 -3.28 4.22
CA ILE A 51 22.23 -4.11 4.89
C ILE A 51 22.13 -5.59 4.41
N GLU A 52 20.97 -6.09 3.96
CA GLU A 52 20.77 -7.47 3.45
C GLU A 52 20.23 -7.54 2.00
N LYS A 53 20.16 -8.76 1.44
CA LYS A 53 19.46 -9.07 0.17
C LYS A 53 18.02 -9.52 0.47
N PRO A 54 17.05 -8.60 0.58
CA PRO A 54 15.67 -9.01 0.69
C PRO A 54 15.23 -9.76 -0.57
N ILE A 55 14.20 -10.59 -0.42
CA ILE A 55 13.70 -11.42 -1.49
C ILE A 55 12.64 -10.64 -2.24
N LEU A 56 12.95 -10.29 -3.49
CA LEU A 56 12.00 -9.63 -4.37
C LEU A 56 10.84 -10.57 -4.69
N LEU A 57 9.62 -10.07 -4.51
CA LEU A 57 8.40 -10.75 -4.91
C LEU A 57 7.89 -10.13 -6.21
N ASP A 58 7.87 -10.93 -7.27
CA ASP A 58 7.54 -10.46 -8.62
C ASP A 58 6.10 -10.76 -8.99
N THR A 59 5.46 -11.73 -8.33
CA THR A 59 4.09 -12.13 -8.65
C THR A 59 3.21 -12.21 -7.41
N PHE A 60 1.94 -11.86 -7.59
CA PHE A 60 0.90 -12.07 -6.58
C PHE A 60 -0.12 -13.09 -7.08
N GLY A 61 -0.85 -13.70 -6.16
CA GLY A 61 -1.89 -14.65 -6.53
C GLY A 61 -3.01 -14.77 -5.51
N ILE A 62 -4.14 -15.26 -6.00
CA ILE A 62 -5.36 -15.45 -5.20
C ILE A 62 -5.67 -16.93 -5.12
N LEU A 63 -5.82 -17.44 -3.90
CA LEU A 63 -6.21 -18.82 -3.62
C LEU A 63 -7.68 -18.88 -3.21
N SER A 64 -8.40 -19.85 -3.78
CA SER A 64 -9.67 -20.34 -3.22
C SER A 64 -9.44 -21.72 -2.64
N LYS A 65 -9.48 -21.80 -1.30
CA LYS A 65 -9.09 -23.00 -0.54
C LYS A 65 -7.63 -23.37 -0.87
N SER A 66 -7.40 -24.43 -1.64
CA SER A 66 -6.07 -24.86 -2.12
C SER A 66 -5.86 -24.62 -3.62
N LYS A 67 -6.85 -24.10 -4.33
CA LYS A 67 -6.78 -23.89 -5.79
C LYS A 67 -6.35 -22.47 -6.12
N LEU A 68 -5.32 -22.34 -6.94
CA LEU A 68 -4.88 -21.08 -7.51
C LEU A 68 -5.91 -20.58 -8.53
N LEU A 69 -6.49 -19.40 -8.27
CA LEU A 69 -7.47 -18.76 -9.15
C LEU A 69 -6.81 -17.77 -10.11
N LEU A 70 -5.82 -17.05 -9.61
CA LEU A 70 -5.12 -16.01 -10.34
C LEU A 70 -3.66 -15.99 -9.89
N ARG A 71 -2.75 -15.81 -10.83
CA ARG A 71 -1.36 -15.41 -10.57
C ARG A 71 -0.97 -14.40 -11.65
N GLU A 72 -0.56 -13.22 -11.23
CA GLU A 72 -0.23 -12.10 -12.10
C GLU A 72 1.04 -11.40 -11.59
N PRO A 73 1.79 -10.70 -12.46
CA PRO A 73 2.93 -9.91 -12.02
C PRO A 73 2.49 -8.76 -11.11
N ILE A 74 3.29 -8.47 -10.08
CA ILE A 74 3.12 -7.27 -9.26
C ILE A 74 3.50 -6.07 -10.13
N SER A 75 2.49 -5.27 -10.46
CA SER A 75 2.63 -4.08 -11.30
C SER A 75 2.76 -2.85 -10.42
N GLY A 76 3.86 -2.09 -10.54
CA GLY A 76 4.10 -0.87 -9.76
C GLY A 76 5.32 -0.97 -8.84
N SER A 77 5.22 -0.45 -7.62
CA SER A 77 6.28 -0.55 -6.61
C SER A 77 6.44 -2.01 -6.19
N GLN A 78 7.58 -2.60 -6.53
CA GLN A 78 7.89 -3.99 -6.16
C GLN A 78 7.91 -4.14 -4.64
N ILE A 79 7.61 -5.36 -4.17
CA ILE A 79 7.58 -5.68 -2.74
C ILE A 79 8.74 -6.61 -2.44
N SER A 80 9.46 -6.29 -1.38
CA SER A 80 10.52 -7.11 -0.83
C SER A 80 10.06 -7.83 0.43
N PHE A 81 10.41 -9.10 0.54
CA PHE A 81 10.21 -9.92 1.73
C PHE A 81 11.54 -10.08 2.47
N CYS A 82 11.54 -9.73 3.75
CA CYS A 82 12.68 -9.89 4.64
C CYS A 82 12.33 -10.94 5.69
N SER A 83 13.22 -11.91 5.88
CA SER A 83 13.13 -12.90 6.96
C SER A 83 14.53 -13.11 7.51
N ALA A 84 14.92 -12.31 8.49
CA ALA A 84 16.22 -12.42 9.14
C ALA A 84 16.11 -12.03 10.62
N ASP A 85 16.82 -12.77 11.46
CA ASP A 85 16.98 -12.49 12.87
C ASP A 85 18.08 -11.45 13.05
N TYR A 86 17.70 -10.17 13.06
CA TYR A 86 18.62 -9.11 13.44
C TYR A 86 18.82 -9.11 14.95
N ASN A 87 20.06 -9.40 15.37
CA ASN A 87 20.51 -9.08 16.71
C ASN A 87 20.76 -7.57 16.78
N HIS A 88 19.75 -6.80 17.15
CA HIS A 88 19.92 -5.38 17.44
C HIS A 88 20.58 -5.20 18.82
N LEU A 89 21.49 -4.23 18.90
CA LEU A 89 22.07 -3.82 20.18
C LEU A 89 20.98 -3.29 21.12
N GLN A 90 21.12 -3.59 22.39
CA GLN A 90 20.23 -3.13 23.44
C GLN A 90 20.64 -1.74 23.98
N ALA A 91 19.67 -0.94 24.40
CA ALA A 91 19.88 0.36 25.06
C ALA A 91 19.16 0.42 26.41
N ASN A 92 19.86 0.97 27.41
CA ASN A 92 19.32 1.29 28.73
C ASN A 92 18.68 2.68 28.82
N ASP A 93 19.20 3.65 28.06
CA ASP A 93 18.82 5.06 28.20
C ASP A 93 17.80 5.47 27.14
N GLU A 94 16.72 6.15 27.53
CA GLU A 94 15.68 6.71 26.63
C GLU A 94 16.09 8.07 26.01
N ILE A 95 17.33 8.54 26.27
CA ILE A 95 17.84 9.81 25.74
C ILE A 95 17.99 9.71 24.22
N GLY A 96 17.08 10.36 23.48
CA GLY A 96 16.98 10.24 22.04
C GLY A 96 15.54 10.30 21.53
N VAL A 97 15.34 9.71 20.35
CA VAL A 97 13.99 9.48 19.81
C VAL A 97 13.62 8.03 20.10
N SER A 98 12.57 7.82 20.88
CA SER A 98 12.06 6.47 21.17
C SER A 98 10.72 6.23 20.47
N LEU A 99 10.60 5.05 19.86
CA LEU A 99 9.38 4.59 19.19
C LEU A 99 8.78 3.46 20.01
N LYS A 100 7.65 3.74 20.65
CA LYS A 100 6.88 2.79 21.43
C LYS A 100 5.75 2.21 20.58
N SER A 101 5.82 0.92 20.36
CA SER A 101 4.78 0.12 19.72
C SER A 101 3.64 -0.14 20.70
N GLU A 102 2.42 0.19 20.29
CA GLU A 102 1.19 0.05 21.07
C GLU A 102 0.14 -0.73 20.26
N ASN A 103 -0.87 -1.25 20.96
CA ASN A 103 -1.98 -2.03 20.38
C ASN A 103 -1.51 -3.13 19.42
N VAL A 104 -0.60 -3.98 19.90
CA VAL A 104 0.10 -4.96 19.08
C VAL A 104 -0.82 -6.09 18.60
N LYS A 105 -0.79 -6.37 17.30
CA LYS A 105 -1.44 -7.52 16.69
C LYS A 105 -0.44 -8.67 16.51
N ILE A 106 -0.81 -9.85 17.00
CA ILE A 106 -0.01 -11.07 16.89
C ILE A 106 -0.36 -11.81 15.59
N PHE A 107 0.67 -12.22 14.88
CA PHE A 107 0.60 -13.11 13.72
C PHE A 107 1.39 -14.38 13.99
N TYR A 108 0.91 -15.46 13.41
CA TYR A 108 1.49 -16.79 13.51
C TYR A 108 2.04 -17.19 12.15
N SER A 109 3.17 -17.86 12.16
CA SER A 109 3.84 -18.31 10.94
C SER A 109 4.40 -19.73 11.06
N CYS A 110 4.47 -20.39 9.91
CA CYS A 110 5.17 -21.65 9.73
C CYS A 110 6.05 -21.57 8.49
N ILE A 111 7.30 -21.99 8.65
CA ILE A 111 8.26 -22.11 7.56
C ILE A 111 8.32 -23.58 7.16
N PHE A 112 8.17 -23.83 5.87
CA PHE A 112 8.28 -25.16 5.28
C PHE A 112 9.49 -25.17 4.38
N ASP A 113 10.50 -25.92 4.76
CA ASP A 113 11.69 -26.17 3.95
C ASP A 113 11.55 -27.48 3.17
N ASN A 114 12.38 -27.65 2.14
CA ASN A 114 12.42 -28.85 1.29
C ASN A 114 11.10 -29.17 0.57
N LEU A 115 10.34 -28.13 0.20
CA LEU A 115 9.19 -28.26 -0.69
C LEU A 115 9.64 -28.20 -2.14
N ASP A 116 9.04 -28.99 -3.04
CA ASP A 116 9.26 -28.83 -4.48
C ASP A 116 8.07 -28.10 -5.12
N HIS A 117 8.30 -26.88 -5.62
CA HIS A 117 7.25 -26.07 -6.23
C HIS A 117 7.79 -25.03 -7.23
N LYS A 118 6.90 -24.58 -8.13
CA LYS A 118 7.20 -23.63 -9.22
C LYS A 118 6.87 -22.16 -8.94
N TYR A 119 6.63 -21.83 -7.68
CA TYR A 119 6.06 -20.53 -7.27
C TYR A 119 7.08 -19.58 -6.67
N SER A 120 8.37 -19.71 -6.99
CA SER A 120 9.41 -18.78 -6.52
C SER A 120 9.01 -17.31 -6.71
N SER A 121 9.44 -16.45 -5.79
CA SER A 121 9.20 -15.00 -5.79
C SER A 121 7.72 -14.64 -5.86
N SER A 122 6.86 -15.37 -5.14
CA SER A 122 5.40 -15.16 -5.20
C SER A 122 4.77 -14.92 -3.83
N PHE A 123 3.79 -14.02 -3.79
CA PHE A 123 2.89 -13.80 -2.65
C PHE A 123 1.47 -14.23 -3.00
N PHE A 124 0.94 -15.23 -2.30
CA PHE A 124 -0.45 -15.63 -2.45
C PHE A 124 -1.26 -15.29 -1.22
N THR A 125 -2.50 -14.85 -1.42
CA THR A 125 -3.45 -14.62 -0.34
C THR A 125 -4.77 -15.35 -0.60
N ASN A 126 -5.48 -15.68 0.47
CA ASN A 126 -6.88 -16.06 0.37
C ASN A 126 -7.76 -14.84 0.71
N LEU A 127 -8.76 -14.53 -0.11
CA LEU A 127 -9.58 -13.33 0.10
C LEU A 127 -10.75 -13.59 1.07
N LYS A 128 -10.52 -14.25 2.21
CA LYS A 128 -11.62 -14.55 3.14
C LYS A 128 -11.96 -13.35 4.02
N SER A 129 -13.24 -13.01 4.10
CA SER A 129 -13.76 -11.82 4.79
C SER A 129 -13.24 -11.59 6.22
N ASN A 130 -12.84 -12.64 6.95
CA ASN A 130 -12.52 -12.55 8.38
C ASN A 130 -11.13 -13.09 8.75
N SER A 131 -10.31 -13.50 7.79
CA SER A 131 -9.03 -14.16 8.09
C SER A 131 -8.23 -14.46 6.83
N ASN A 132 -7.31 -13.57 6.50
CA ASN A 132 -6.42 -13.74 5.36
C ASN A 132 -5.24 -14.61 5.78
N VAL A 133 -5.07 -15.74 5.09
CA VAL A 133 -3.84 -16.53 5.18
C VAL A 133 -2.96 -16.11 4.01
N ASN A 134 -1.78 -15.62 4.34
CA ASN A 134 -0.77 -15.22 3.39
C ASN A 134 0.24 -16.37 3.22
N LEU A 135 0.62 -16.62 1.98
CA LEU A 135 1.56 -17.66 1.62
C LEU A 135 2.65 -17.04 0.75
N ILE A 136 3.88 -17.08 1.25
CA ILE A 136 5.05 -16.50 0.60
C ILE A 136 5.89 -17.65 0.10
N PHE A 137 6.33 -17.55 -1.15
CA PHE A 137 7.25 -18.48 -1.78
C PHE A 137 8.55 -17.73 -2.09
N PRO A 138 9.48 -17.63 -1.12
CA PRO A 138 10.70 -16.87 -1.31
C PRO A 138 11.64 -17.46 -2.38
N ASN A 139 11.69 -18.78 -2.49
CA ASN A 139 12.46 -19.49 -3.51
C ASN A 139 11.67 -20.71 -4.02
N ASN A 140 12.30 -21.63 -4.74
CA ASN A 140 11.67 -22.85 -5.27
C ASN A 140 11.66 -24.04 -4.29
N LYS A 141 12.19 -23.85 -3.06
CA LYS A 141 12.38 -24.90 -2.06
C LYS A 141 11.65 -24.68 -0.74
N SER A 142 11.09 -23.48 -0.54
CA SER A 142 10.55 -23.09 0.75
C SER A 142 9.30 -22.26 0.61
N ALA A 143 8.44 -22.33 1.63
CA ALA A 143 7.22 -21.57 1.72
C ALA A 143 6.97 -21.09 3.14
N HIS A 144 6.53 -19.85 3.30
CA HIS A 144 6.17 -19.27 4.59
C HIS A 144 4.67 -19.05 4.61
N LEU A 145 3.98 -19.64 5.56
CA LEU A 145 2.56 -19.46 5.77
C LEU A 145 2.36 -18.52 6.96
N ILE A 146 1.55 -17.47 6.81
CA ILE A 146 1.32 -16.44 7.84
C ILE A 146 -0.19 -16.20 8.01
N SER A 147 -0.66 -16.11 9.24
CA SER A 147 -2.07 -15.93 9.60
C SER A 147 -2.20 -15.26 10.96
N ASP A 148 -3.25 -14.47 11.19
CA ASP A 148 -3.60 -13.98 12.54
C ASP A 148 -4.38 -15.01 13.37
N ASN A 149 -4.57 -16.22 12.83
CA ASN A 149 -5.29 -17.31 13.49
C ASN A 149 -4.56 -18.66 13.34
N VAL A 150 -4.16 -19.25 14.47
CA VAL A 150 -3.45 -20.55 14.57
C VAL A 150 -4.24 -21.70 13.95
N ASN A 151 -5.56 -21.78 14.20
CA ASN A 151 -6.38 -22.87 13.67
C ASN A 151 -6.45 -22.83 12.15
N GLN A 152 -6.45 -21.62 11.58
CA GLN A 152 -6.44 -21.45 10.14
C GLN A 152 -5.09 -21.77 9.52
N LEU A 153 -4.00 -21.35 10.17
CA LEU A 153 -2.63 -21.72 9.80
C LEU A 153 -2.50 -23.24 9.68
N LYS A 154 -2.88 -23.98 10.74
CA LYS A 154 -2.90 -25.45 10.78
C LYS A 154 -3.78 -26.06 9.68
N SER A 155 -4.98 -25.52 9.49
CA SER A 155 -5.91 -26.01 8.46
C SER A 155 -5.37 -25.82 7.03
N TYR A 156 -4.73 -24.68 6.76
CA TYR A 156 -4.19 -24.35 5.44
C TYR A 156 -2.93 -25.14 5.12
N ALA A 157 -2.01 -25.29 6.07
CA ALA A 157 -0.82 -26.13 5.88
C ALA A 157 -1.18 -27.57 5.51
N LYS A 158 -2.16 -28.16 6.22
CA LYS A 158 -2.66 -29.51 5.89
C LYS A 158 -3.31 -29.56 4.50
N LYS A 159 -4.01 -28.51 4.08
CA LYS A 159 -4.70 -28.47 2.78
C LYS A 159 -3.78 -28.23 1.59
N ILE A 160 -2.74 -27.41 1.75
CA ILE A 160 -1.85 -27.00 0.66
C ILE A 160 -0.65 -27.94 0.56
N PHE A 161 -0.03 -28.28 1.71
CA PHE A 161 1.22 -29.04 1.75
C PHE A 161 1.03 -30.48 2.27
N ASN A 162 -0.18 -30.86 2.68
CA ASN A 162 -0.44 -32.15 3.34
C ASN A 162 0.40 -32.38 4.61
N ILE A 163 0.85 -31.30 5.26
CA ILE A 163 1.66 -31.34 6.48
C ILE A 163 0.80 -31.01 7.70
N LYS A 164 0.92 -31.80 8.77
CA LYS A 164 0.36 -31.48 10.09
C LYS A 164 1.38 -30.68 10.88
N ILE A 165 1.00 -29.47 11.31
CA ILE A 165 1.85 -28.60 12.13
C ILE A 165 1.66 -28.94 13.61
N ASN A 166 2.77 -29.11 14.33
CA ASN A 166 2.80 -29.11 15.79
C ASN A 166 2.95 -27.68 16.33
N GLU A 167 2.39 -27.36 17.49
CA GLU A 167 2.38 -26.01 18.07
C GLU A 167 3.79 -25.47 18.30
N ASN A 168 4.73 -26.33 18.64
CA ASN A 168 6.13 -25.97 18.87
C ASN A 168 6.85 -25.43 17.62
N HIS A 169 6.31 -25.67 16.43
CA HIS A 169 6.84 -25.14 15.16
C HIS A 169 6.14 -23.86 14.71
N ILE A 170 5.21 -23.34 15.51
CA ILE A 170 4.51 -22.09 15.21
C ILE A 170 5.33 -20.94 15.76
N LEU A 171 5.76 -20.10 14.83
CA LEU A 171 6.48 -18.89 15.10
C LEU A 171 5.50 -17.73 15.26
N THR A 172 5.77 -16.81 16.17
CA THR A 172 4.97 -15.62 16.45
C THR A 172 5.72 -14.38 15.99
N SER A 173 5.00 -13.44 15.40
CA SER A 173 5.48 -12.12 15.01
C SER A 173 4.48 -11.08 15.51
N SER A 174 4.97 -10.00 16.10
CA SER A 174 4.11 -8.97 16.68
C SER A 174 4.29 -7.67 15.90
N LEU A 175 3.19 -7.10 15.41
CA LEU A 175 3.19 -5.84 14.67
C LEU A 175 2.33 -4.80 15.41
N PRO A 176 2.83 -3.57 15.64
CA PRO A 176 2.01 -2.52 16.23
C PRO A 176 0.83 -2.16 15.35
N LEU A 177 -0.27 -1.74 15.99
CA LEU A 177 -1.33 -0.98 15.34
C LEU A 177 -1.25 0.51 15.68
N ASP A 178 -0.43 0.90 16.65
CA ASP A 178 -0.11 2.29 16.95
C ASP A 178 1.39 2.43 17.25
N ILE A 179 1.99 3.56 16.84
CA ILE A 179 3.36 3.94 17.20
C ILE A 179 3.32 5.30 17.89
N SER A 180 3.72 5.33 19.15
CA SER A 180 3.97 6.56 19.91
C SER A 180 5.44 6.95 19.79
N ILE A 181 5.67 8.20 19.42
CA ILE A 181 6.98 8.79 19.19
C ILE A 181 7.27 9.73 20.35
N PHE A 182 8.34 9.45 21.08
CA PHE A 182 8.84 10.30 22.15
C PHE A 182 10.18 10.88 21.74
N GLU A 183 10.45 12.10 22.19
CA GLU A 183 11.75 12.73 22.10
C GLU A 183 12.11 13.24 23.50
N ASP A 184 13.21 12.73 24.04
CA ASP A 184 13.67 13.01 25.40
C ASP A 184 12.50 12.87 26.42
N ASP A 185 11.84 11.70 26.38
CA ASP A 185 10.69 11.25 27.21
C ASP A 185 9.38 12.03 27.07
N LYS A 186 9.31 12.99 26.15
CA LYS A 186 8.07 13.72 25.86
C LYS A 186 7.37 13.15 24.64
N LEU A 187 6.11 12.71 24.82
CA LEU A 187 5.28 12.28 23.71
C LEU A 187 5.11 13.42 22.71
N LYS A 188 5.56 13.20 21.49
CA LYS A 188 5.39 14.14 20.38
C LYS A 188 4.17 13.80 19.56
N LYS A 189 3.97 12.51 19.29
CA LYS A 189 2.97 12.06 18.35
C LYS A 189 2.62 10.60 18.54
N THR A 190 1.37 10.25 18.26
CA THR A 190 0.94 8.86 18.10
C THR A 190 0.38 8.67 16.70
N ILE A 191 0.79 7.61 16.02
CA ILE A 191 0.40 7.30 14.65
C ILE A 191 -0.29 5.94 14.64
N ALA A 192 -1.56 5.94 14.23
CA ALA A 192 -2.32 4.72 14.05
C ALA A 192 -2.01 4.01 12.72
N ILE A 193 -2.20 2.71 12.69
CA ILE A 193 -2.04 1.87 11.50
C ILE A 193 -3.42 1.28 11.20
N LYS A 194 -3.98 1.70 10.08
CA LYS A 194 -5.36 1.36 9.71
C LYS A 194 -5.48 -0.01 9.06
N ASN A 195 -4.38 -0.53 8.49
CA ASN A 195 -4.36 -1.85 7.89
C ASN A 195 -4.45 -2.96 8.93
N LYS A 196 -5.04 -4.09 8.51
CA LYS A 196 -5.26 -5.26 9.38
C LYS A 196 -4.56 -6.52 8.91
N SER A 197 -4.21 -6.61 7.62
CA SER A 197 -3.41 -7.73 7.11
C SER A 197 -1.95 -7.55 7.46
N TYR A 198 -1.23 -8.66 7.55
CA TYR A 198 0.20 -8.67 7.86
C TYR A 198 1.03 -7.84 6.88
N LEU A 199 0.83 -8.05 5.56
CA LEU A 199 1.52 -7.31 4.51
C LEU A 199 1.14 -5.82 4.52
N GLY A 200 -0.16 -5.51 4.63
CA GLY A 200 -0.64 -4.13 4.67
C GLY A 200 -0.10 -3.35 5.87
N ILE A 201 -0.02 -3.98 7.05
CA ILE A 201 0.60 -3.36 8.25
C ILE A 201 2.09 -3.10 8.01
N CYS A 202 2.85 -4.09 7.54
CA CYS A 202 4.28 -3.93 7.29
C CYS A 202 4.56 -2.80 6.27
N HIS A 203 3.81 -2.78 5.17
CA HIS A 203 3.96 -1.78 4.13
C HIS A 203 3.56 -0.37 4.63
N GLN A 204 2.47 -0.26 5.40
CA GLN A 204 2.05 1.01 6.00
C GLN A 204 3.08 1.51 7.03
N LEU A 205 3.62 0.62 7.85
CA LEU A 205 4.68 0.92 8.81
C LEU A 205 5.95 1.46 8.13
N ALA A 206 6.45 0.74 7.12
CA ALA A 206 7.66 1.14 6.41
C ALA A 206 7.55 2.54 5.81
N ASN A 207 6.39 2.87 5.22
CA ASN A 207 6.17 4.19 4.64
C ASN A 207 6.05 5.29 5.71
N ILE A 208 5.32 5.05 6.82
CA ILE A 208 5.23 5.99 7.95
C ILE A 208 6.63 6.30 8.49
N LEU A 209 7.39 5.25 8.77
CA LEU A 209 8.73 5.37 9.35
C LEU A 209 9.69 6.07 8.38
N HIS A 210 9.59 5.80 7.08
CA HIS A 210 10.39 6.51 6.07
C HIS A 210 10.09 8.01 6.02
N ILE A 211 8.80 8.39 6.05
CA ILE A 211 8.41 9.81 6.07
C ILE A 211 8.89 10.45 7.36
N PHE A 212 8.69 9.80 8.50
CA PHE A 212 9.13 10.28 9.81
C PHE A 212 10.65 10.54 9.86
N LEU A 213 11.45 9.63 9.32
CA LEU A 213 12.92 9.77 9.25
C LEU A 213 13.38 10.91 8.35
N LYS A 214 12.58 11.32 7.36
CA LYS A 214 12.93 12.46 6.50
C LYS A 214 12.40 13.79 7.04
N GLU A 215 11.19 13.78 7.61
CA GLU A 215 10.43 14.97 7.97
C GLU A 215 9.75 14.79 9.33
N HIS A 216 10.55 14.80 10.41
CA HIS A 216 10.11 14.46 11.78
C HIS A 216 9.00 15.37 12.34
N LYS A 217 8.84 16.59 11.80
CA LYS A 217 7.84 17.57 12.26
C LYS A 217 6.47 17.41 11.61
N ASN A 218 6.34 16.56 10.58
CA ASN A 218 5.12 16.51 9.77
C ASN A 218 4.01 15.69 10.42
N ASP A 219 2.78 16.16 10.25
CA ASP A 219 1.55 15.48 10.67
C ASP A 219 1.13 14.39 9.67
N ILE A 220 1.93 13.32 9.61
CA ILE A 220 1.56 12.02 9.03
C ILE A 220 0.20 11.55 9.58
N LYS A 221 -0.83 11.60 8.73
CA LYS A 221 -2.11 10.90 8.94
C LYS A 221 -2.19 9.64 8.09
N PRO A 222 -2.37 8.46 8.69
CA PRO A 222 -2.55 7.21 7.96
C PRO A 222 -3.89 7.24 7.19
N SER A 223 -3.85 6.97 5.89
CA SER A 223 -5.08 6.73 5.12
C SER A 223 -5.60 5.32 5.29
N GLU A 224 -6.89 5.18 4.99
CA GLU A 224 -7.50 3.89 4.74
C GLU A 224 -7.06 3.37 3.37
N ASN A 225 -7.00 2.05 3.24
CA ASN A 225 -6.79 1.41 1.95
C ASN A 225 -7.99 1.71 1.04
N TYR A 226 -7.75 2.50 -0.01
CA TYR A 226 -8.77 2.74 -1.03
C TYR A 226 -9.00 1.44 -1.82
N THR A 227 -10.09 0.75 -1.56
CA THR A 227 -10.51 -0.40 -2.39
C THR A 227 -11.59 0.07 -3.35
N ASN A 228 -11.45 -0.23 -4.64
CA ASN A 228 -12.53 0.00 -5.60
C ASN A 228 -13.79 -0.72 -5.10
N TYR A 229 -14.91 -0.01 -5.02
CA TYR A 229 -16.15 -0.53 -4.46
C TYR A 229 -16.61 -1.83 -5.13
N ILE A 230 -16.45 -1.92 -6.46
CA ILE A 230 -16.77 -3.13 -7.24
C ILE A 230 -15.88 -4.28 -6.80
N ASN A 231 -14.57 -4.06 -6.70
CA ASN A 231 -13.62 -5.06 -6.21
C ASN A 231 -13.98 -5.51 -4.79
N LYS A 232 -14.34 -4.59 -3.90
CA LYS A 232 -14.76 -4.91 -2.52
C LYS A 232 -15.99 -5.84 -2.50
N ILE A 233 -17.01 -5.56 -3.32
CA ILE A 233 -18.18 -6.45 -3.46
C ILE A 233 -17.71 -7.84 -3.91
N PHE A 234 -16.96 -7.92 -5.00
CA PHE A 234 -16.54 -9.21 -5.54
C PHE A 234 -15.64 -9.98 -4.58
N PHE A 235 -14.67 -9.33 -3.92
CA PHE A 235 -13.82 -9.98 -2.91
C PHE A 235 -14.62 -10.47 -1.69
N THR A 236 -15.71 -9.79 -1.35
CA THR A 236 -16.60 -10.25 -0.27
C THR A 236 -17.37 -11.52 -0.67
N PHE A 237 -17.84 -11.58 -1.92
CA PHE A 237 -18.73 -12.65 -2.38
C PHE A 237 -18.06 -13.71 -3.27
N PHE A 238 -16.76 -13.62 -3.56
CA PHE A 238 -16.12 -14.48 -4.56
C PHE A 238 -16.22 -15.98 -4.23
N ASN A 239 -16.24 -16.31 -2.94
CA ASN A 239 -16.40 -17.69 -2.42
C ASN A 239 -17.76 -18.31 -2.76
N LEU A 240 -18.75 -17.50 -3.15
CA LEU A 240 -20.08 -17.98 -3.57
C LEU A 240 -20.12 -18.36 -5.05
N PHE A 241 -19.14 -17.93 -5.85
CA PHE A 241 -19.09 -18.28 -7.27
C PHE A 241 -18.30 -19.58 -7.50
N PRO A 242 -18.66 -20.38 -8.51
CA PRO A 242 -17.84 -21.51 -8.94
C PRO A 242 -16.45 -21.03 -9.40
N ASN A 243 -15.40 -21.78 -9.04
CA ASN A 243 -14.00 -21.39 -9.33
C ASN A 243 -13.71 -21.02 -10.80
N PHE A 244 -14.36 -21.70 -11.76
CA PHE A 244 -14.18 -21.37 -13.18
C PHE A 244 -14.67 -19.95 -13.48
N LEU A 245 -15.80 -19.53 -12.90
CA LEU A 245 -16.34 -18.19 -13.07
C LEU A 245 -15.51 -17.16 -12.31
N THR A 246 -15.05 -17.50 -11.10
CA THR A 246 -14.21 -16.63 -10.27
C THR A 246 -12.94 -16.19 -10.99
N THR A 247 -12.31 -17.10 -11.73
CA THR A 247 -11.10 -16.80 -12.51
C THR A 247 -11.39 -15.75 -13.60
N HIS A 248 -12.52 -15.89 -14.30
CA HIS A 248 -12.95 -14.93 -15.33
C HIS A 248 -13.31 -13.58 -14.71
N ILE A 249 -13.97 -13.57 -13.56
CA ILE A 249 -14.30 -12.35 -12.81
C ILE A 249 -13.01 -11.63 -12.41
N PHE A 250 -12.02 -12.32 -11.83
CA PHE A 250 -10.77 -11.65 -11.45
C PHE A 250 -10.01 -11.09 -12.64
N LYS A 251 -9.95 -11.80 -13.77
CA LYS A 251 -9.36 -11.26 -15.00
C LYS A 251 -10.14 -10.06 -15.54
N PHE A 252 -11.47 -10.08 -15.42
CA PHE A 252 -12.30 -8.93 -15.79
C PHE A 252 -12.02 -7.73 -14.87
N LEU A 253 -11.99 -7.92 -13.55
CA LEU A 253 -11.71 -6.86 -12.58
C LEU A 253 -10.28 -6.30 -12.74
N LEU A 254 -9.30 -7.16 -13.01
CA LEU A 254 -7.93 -6.77 -13.34
C LEU A 254 -7.90 -5.84 -14.55
N ARG A 255 -8.62 -6.17 -15.63
CA ARG A 255 -8.73 -5.34 -16.83
C ARG A 255 -9.51 -4.04 -16.57
N LEU A 256 -10.59 -4.12 -15.79
CA LEU A 256 -11.46 -3.00 -15.48
C LEU A 256 -10.76 -1.95 -14.61
N THR A 257 -10.06 -2.39 -13.58
CA THR A 257 -9.40 -1.49 -12.60
C THR A 257 -7.95 -1.17 -12.96
N GLY A 258 -7.38 -1.91 -13.90
CA GLY A 258 -5.98 -1.79 -14.31
C GLY A 258 -5.04 -2.62 -13.41
N PRO A 259 -3.98 -3.22 -13.97
CA PRO A 259 -3.10 -4.15 -13.24
C PRO A 259 -2.55 -3.60 -11.93
N ARG A 260 -2.09 -2.34 -11.93
CA ARG A 260 -1.51 -1.66 -10.77
C ARG A 260 -2.53 -1.44 -9.64
N SER A 261 -3.70 -0.90 -9.96
CA SER A 261 -4.73 -0.63 -8.94
C SER A 261 -5.27 -1.93 -8.37
N PHE A 262 -5.49 -2.94 -9.23
CA PHE A 262 -5.91 -4.26 -8.80
C PHE A 262 -4.88 -4.95 -7.91
N SER A 263 -3.59 -4.96 -8.31
CA SER A 263 -2.52 -5.57 -7.51
C SER A 263 -2.41 -4.91 -6.15
N ASN A 264 -2.42 -3.58 -6.09
CA ASN A 264 -2.29 -2.87 -4.82
C ASN A 264 -3.49 -3.11 -3.88
N GLN A 265 -4.70 -3.29 -4.43
CA GLN A 265 -5.89 -3.63 -3.65
C GLN A 265 -5.83 -5.05 -3.09
N ILE A 266 -5.38 -6.03 -3.88
CA ILE A 266 -5.21 -7.41 -3.44
C ILE A 266 -4.11 -7.52 -2.38
N LEU A 267 -3.04 -6.76 -2.55
CA LEU A 267 -1.90 -6.73 -1.65
C LEU A 267 -2.14 -5.84 -0.43
N GLU A 268 -3.24 -5.06 -0.40
CA GLU A 268 -3.56 -4.12 0.67
C GLU A 268 -2.46 -3.05 0.90
N ILE A 269 -1.82 -2.58 -0.17
CA ILE A 269 -0.70 -1.60 -0.13
C ILE A 269 -1.08 -0.18 -0.60
N ASN A 270 -2.37 0.16 -0.62
CA ASN A 270 -2.88 1.47 -1.02
C ASN A 270 -2.67 2.50 0.10
N ASN A 271 -1.43 2.91 0.31
CA ASN A 271 -1.11 3.89 1.34
C ASN A 271 -1.28 5.31 0.79
N PHE A 272 -2.10 6.12 1.47
CA PHE A 272 -2.04 7.57 1.35
C PHE A 272 -1.59 8.17 2.68
N TYR A 273 -0.71 9.16 2.63
CA TYR A 273 -0.43 10.05 3.75
C TYR A 273 -0.60 11.47 3.23
N THR A 274 -1.15 12.37 4.03
CA THR A 274 -1.28 13.77 3.60
C THR A 274 -1.05 14.71 4.79
N ASP A 275 -0.13 15.65 4.60
CA ASP A 275 0.09 16.81 5.48
C ASP A 275 -0.90 17.96 5.22
N GLN A 276 -1.80 17.83 4.23
CA GLN A 276 -2.58 18.96 3.72
C GLN A 276 -4.08 18.66 3.64
N ASN A 277 -4.81 19.35 4.51
CA ASN A 277 -6.23 19.67 4.58
C ASN A 277 -7.21 18.84 3.73
N TYR A 278 -8.29 18.43 4.41
CA TYR A 278 -9.55 18.04 3.79
C TYR A 278 -9.92 18.99 2.65
N PHE A 279 -9.74 18.52 1.42
CA PHE A 279 -10.66 18.85 0.35
C PHE A 279 -11.29 17.52 -0.03
N PHE A 280 -12.62 17.48 -0.04
CA PHE A 280 -13.36 16.39 -0.66
C PHE A 280 -12.78 16.20 -2.05
N SER A 281 -11.99 15.15 -2.27
CA SER A 281 -11.87 14.64 -3.62
C SER A 281 -13.22 13.99 -3.87
N ASN A 282 -14.04 14.64 -4.70
CA ASN A 282 -15.11 13.91 -5.32
C ASN A 282 -14.41 12.77 -6.06
N ALA A 283 -14.55 11.54 -5.57
CA ALA A 283 -13.96 10.35 -6.20
C ALA A 283 -14.39 10.20 -7.68
N ILE A 284 -15.37 10.99 -8.12
CA ILE A 284 -15.79 11.16 -9.51
C ILE A 284 -14.74 11.93 -10.32
N ASP A 285 -14.05 12.94 -9.78
CA ASP A 285 -13.00 13.70 -10.48
C ASP A 285 -11.66 12.94 -10.52
N ASP A 286 -11.33 12.18 -9.47
CA ASP A 286 -10.15 11.28 -9.48
C ASP A 286 -10.29 10.18 -10.57
N SER A 287 -11.53 9.76 -10.87
CA SER A 287 -11.82 8.81 -11.96
C SER A 287 -11.73 9.42 -13.36
N GLN A 288 -11.66 10.75 -13.45
CA GLN A 288 -11.37 11.50 -14.69
C GLN A 288 -9.92 11.96 -14.79
N SER A 289 -9.12 11.76 -13.74
CA SER A 289 -7.70 12.10 -13.78
C SER A 289 -7.01 11.24 -14.84
N SER A 290 -6.38 11.91 -15.81
CA SER A 290 -5.71 11.23 -16.92
C SER A 290 -4.41 10.52 -16.51
N SER A 291 -4.05 10.54 -15.22
CA SER A 291 -2.83 9.95 -14.69
C SER A 291 -3.08 8.62 -13.97
N LEU A 292 -2.13 7.70 -14.08
CA LEU A 292 -2.07 6.46 -13.30
C LEU A 292 -1.64 6.68 -11.84
N PHE A 293 -1.25 7.90 -11.48
CA PHE A 293 -0.80 8.29 -10.14
C PHE A 293 -1.72 9.36 -9.58
N PHE A 294 -2.05 9.24 -8.30
CA PHE A 294 -2.93 10.16 -7.59
C PHE A 294 -2.27 10.63 -6.30
N LYS A 295 -2.80 11.71 -5.71
CA LYS A 295 -2.41 12.23 -4.40
C LYS A 295 -2.35 11.09 -3.39
N GLY A 296 -1.30 11.00 -2.60
CA GLY A 296 -1.05 9.96 -1.59
C GLY A 296 -0.20 8.80 -2.07
N ASN A 297 -0.06 8.57 -3.37
CA ASN A 297 0.92 7.62 -3.88
C ASN A 297 2.34 8.16 -3.72
N PHE A 298 3.32 7.26 -3.58
CA PHE A 298 4.70 7.62 -3.86
C PHE A 298 4.89 7.82 -5.37
N PHE A 299 5.63 8.88 -5.71
CA PHE A 299 6.08 9.13 -7.06
C PHE A 299 6.93 7.94 -7.53
N PRO A 300 6.80 7.48 -8.78
CA PRO A 300 7.56 6.34 -9.25
C PRO A 300 9.06 6.65 -9.24
N GLU A 301 9.87 5.64 -8.91
CA GLU A 301 11.31 5.78 -9.04
C GLU A 301 11.67 5.77 -10.54
N ILE A 302 11.94 6.96 -11.06
CA ILE A 302 12.36 7.14 -12.45
C ILE A 302 13.84 7.51 -12.46
N LYS A 303 14.62 6.79 -13.24
CA LYS A 303 16.03 7.09 -13.48
C LYS A 303 16.16 8.27 -14.41
N ILE A 304 17.09 9.15 -14.08
CA ILE A 304 17.48 10.25 -14.98
C ILE A 304 18.37 9.65 -16.07
N GLU A 305 18.05 9.93 -17.31
CA GLU A 305 18.82 9.41 -18.44
C GLU A 305 20.27 9.93 -18.40
N GLY A 306 21.23 9.06 -18.70
CA GLY A 306 22.66 9.39 -18.60
C GLY A 306 23.18 9.55 -17.17
N SER A 307 22.39 9.20 -16.14
CA SER A 307 22.77 9.33 -14.73
C SER A 307 22.49 8.06 -13.95
N SER A 308 23.29 7.81 -12.90
CA SER A 308 23.00 6.76 -11.91
C SER A 308 21.94 7.18 -10.89
N LYS A 309 21.52 8.45 -10.91
CA LYS A 309 20.58 9.04 -9.95
C LYS A 309 19.13 8.96 -10.45
N SER A 310 18.20 8.85 -9.51
CA SER A 310 16.75 8.96 -9.77
C SER A 310 16.23 10.37 -9.52
N ILE A 311 15.00 10.65 -9.97
CA ILE A 311 14.29 11.93 -9.74
C ILE A 311 14.25 12.30 -8.25
N PHE A 312 14.21 11.30 -7.35
CA PHE A 312 14.23 11.54 -5.90
C PHE A 312 15.45 12.34 -5.43
N SER A 313 16.56 12.31 -6.17
CA SER A 313 17.75 13.14 -5.86
C SER A 313 17.55 14.65 -6.08
N LEU A 314 16.48 15.03 -6.78
CA LEU A 314 16.15 16.43 -7.10
C LEU A 314 15.10 17.03 -6.16
N LEU A 315 14.46 16.22 -5.31
CA LEU A 315 13.46 16.67 -4.34
C LEU A 315 14.16 17.30 -3.14
N LYS A 316 14.11 18.63 -3.04
CA LYS A 316 14.90 19.40 -2.07
C LYS A 316 14.08 20.33 -1.17
N SER A 317 12.88 20.73 -1.59
CA SER A 317 12.00 21.64 -0.82
C SER A 317 10.77 20.92 -0.29
N GLU A 318 10.14 21.50 0.74
CA GLU A 318 8.92 20.98 1.41
C GLU A 318 7.82 20.54 0.43
N SER A 319 7.70 21.22 -0.71
CA SER A 319 6.96 20.75 -1.86
C SER A 319 7.81 20.97 -3.11
N ASN A 320 7.79 20.03 -4.05
CA ASN A 320 8.51 20.09 -5.33
C ASN A 320 7.50 19.93 -6.45
N LEU A 321 7.47 20.88 -7.37
CA LEU A 321 6.63 20.82 -8.57
C LEU A 321 7.33 19.99 -9.63
N ILE A 322 6.68 18.94 -10.12
CA ILE A 322 7.15 18.12 -11.25
C ILE A 322 6.18 18.32 -12.41
N CYS A 323 6.68 18.80 -13.54
CA CYS A 323 5.89 18.98 -14.77
C CYS A 323 6.78 18.82 -16.00
N SER A 324 6.15 18.78 -17.18
CA SER A 324 6.88 18.75 -18.45
C SER A 324 7.73 20.01 -18.63
N SER A 325 8.92 19.85 -19.22
CA SER A 325 9.81 20.92 -19.65
C SER A 325 9.19 21.89 -20.66
N ASP A 326 8.14 21.46 -21.35
CA ASP A 326 7.40 22.33 -22.28
C ASP A 326 6.61 23.42 -21.54
N PHE A 327 6.51 23.32 -20.21
CA PHE A 327 5.89 24.31 -19.36
C PHE A 327 6.93 25.05 -18.53
N SER A 328 6.81 26.38 -18.51
CA SER A 328 7.65 27.26 -17.70
C SER A 328 6.82 27.86 -16.56
N PRO A 329 6.55 27.11 -15.47
CA PRO A 329 5.74 27.60 -14.37
C PRO A 329 6.46 28.72 -13.62
N LYS A 330 5.79 29.84 -13.38
CA LYS A 330 6.33 30.96 -12.59
C LYS A 330 5.96 30.78 -11.11
N GLN A 331 6.37 29.66 -10.51
CA GLN A 331 6.11 29.37 -9.10
C GLN A 331 7.37 29.56 -8.24
N LYS A 332 7.19 29.94 -6.97
CA LYS A 332 8.29 30.09 -5.99
C LYS A 332 8.78 28.75 -5.38
N ILE A 333 8.25 27.64 -5.88
CA ILE A 333 8.48 26.29 -5.38
C ILE A 333 9.58 25.64 -6.24
N ASN A 334 10.40 24.75 -5.67
CA ASN A 334 11.39 24.00 -6.46
C ASN A 334 10.68 23.28 -7.62
N THR A 335 11.03 23.63 -8.84
CA THR A 335 10.39 23.08 -10.04
C THR A 335 11.38 22.16 -10.74
N ILE A 336 10.96 20.92 -10.93
CA ILE A 336 11.68 19.88 -11.65
C ILE A 336 10.98 19.72 -13.00
N LEU A 337 11.66 20.18 -14.04
CA LEU A 337 11.20 20.08 -15.43
C LEU A 337 11.72 18.78 -16.03
N LEU A 338 10.80 17.89 -16.40
CA LEU A 338 11.11 16.59 -17.00
C LEU A 338 10.88 16.64 -18.50
N ALA A 339 11.83 16.10 -19.25
CA ALA A 339 11.79 16.02 -20.70
C ALA A 339 11.79 14.56 -21.16
N ASN A 340 11.11 14.30 -22.28
CA ASN A 340 11.27 13.07 -23.04
C ASN A 340 12.59 13.09 -23.86
N SER A 341 12.91 11.97 -24.51
CA SER A 341 14.13 11.82 -25.31
C SER A 341 14.24 12.84 -26.45
N TYR A 342 13.09 13.29 -26.98
CA TYR A 342 12.97 14.24 -28.10
C TYR A 342 13.17 15.71 -27.72
N SER A 343 13.25 16.07 -26.43
CA SER A 343 13.52 17.47 -26.04
C SER A 343 14.89 17.92 -26.55
N LYS A 344 14.86 19.09 -27.21
CA LYS A 344 16.05 19.77 -27.75
C LYS A 344 16.78 20.61 -26.69
N ASN A 345 16.22 20.76 -25.49
CA ASN A 345 16.85 21.56 -24.43
C ASN A 345 17.84 20.71 -23.64
N HIS A 346 19.10 21.14 -23.60
CA HIS A 346 20.17 20.40 -22.91
C HIS A 346 20.12 20.51 -21.38
N PHE A 347 19.33 21.43 -20.83
CA PHE A 347 19.23 21.68 -19.40
C PHE A 347 18.06 20.94 -18.72
N ASP A 348 17.18 20.31 -19.51
CA ASP A 348 16.04 19.59 -18.97
C ASP A 348 16.49 18.24 -18.37
N VAL A 349 15.80 17.80 -17.32
CA VAL A 349 16.04 16.48 -16.74
C VAL A 349 15.39 15.45 -17.66
N LYS A 350 16.20 14.79 -18.49
CA LYS A 350 15.73 13.76 -19.42
C LYS A 350 15.38 12.46 -18.69
N ILE A 351 14.23 11.91 -19.06
CA ILE A 351 13.75 10.60 -18.61
C ILE A 351 13.33 9.77 -19.81
N ASN A 352 13.26 8.46 -19.62
CA ASN A 352 12.79 7.55 -20.67
C ASN A 352 11.35 7.89 -21.12
N ASP A 353 11.08 7.81 -22.42
CA ASP A 353 9.78 8.12 -23.02
C ASP A 353 8.61 7.35 -22.40
N SER A 354 8.79 6.06 -22.10
CA SER A 354 7.77 5.26 -21.43
C SER A 354 7.45 5.79 -20.02
N ALA A 355 8.44 6.31 -19.30
CA ALA A 355 8.22 6.93 -18.00
C ALA A 355 7.52 8.29 -18.14
N TYR A 356 7.87 9.07 -19.17
CA TYR A 356 7.23 10.34 -19.49
C TYR A 356 5.73 10.15 -19.82
N GLU A 357 5.42 9.18 -20.68
CA GLU A 357 4.05 8.79 -21.03
C GLU A 357 3.27 8.23 -19.84
N LEU A 358 3.91 7.38 -19.02
CA LEU A 358 3.29 6.80 -17.82
C LEU A 358 2.86 7.89 -16.81
N LEU A 359 3.64 8.97 -16.72
CA LEU A 359 3.33 10.14 -15.90
C LEU A 359 2.36 11.10 -16.58
N ASN A 360 2.09 10.95 -17.88
CA ASN A 360 1.21 11.82 -18.66
C ASN A 360 1.49 13.32 -18.43
N LEU A 361 2.78 13.68 -18.50
CA LEU A 361 3.31 15.01 -18.18
C LEU A 361 2.88 16.10 -19.18
N ASP A 362 2.25 15.72 -20.29
CA ASP A 362 1.64 16.68 -21.23
C ASP A 362 0.30 17.21 -20.74
N LYS A 363 -0.37 16.47 -19.83
CA LYS A 363 -1.69 16.82 -19.31
C LYS A 363 -1.68 17.17 -17.84
N CYS A 364 -0.84 16.53 -17.05
CA CYS A 364 -0.84 16.67 -15.59
C CYS A 364 0.50 17.17 -15.05
N TYR A 365 0.43 17.84 -13.89
CA TYR A 365 1.58 18.13 -13.05
C TYR A 365 1.42 17.48 -11.67
N TYR A 366 2.53 17.37 -10.95
CA TYR A 366 2.59 16.76 -9.63
C TYR A 366 3.22 17.72 -8.62
N LEU A 367 2.64 17.81 -7.43
CA LEU A 367 3.36 18.31 -6.26
C LEU A 367 3.82 17.12 -5.45
N VAL A 368 5.12 17.08 -5.14
CA VAL A 368 5.78 15.94 -4.49
C VAL A 368 6.60 16.43 -3.29
N SER A 369 6.43 15.81 -2.13
CA SER A 369 7.23 16.10 -0.93
C SER A 369 8.70 15.65 -1.10
N PRO A 370 9.65 16.10 -0.26
CA PRO A 370 11.00 15.54 -0.14
C PRO A 370 11.05 14.02 0.08
N SER A 371 10.02 13.47 0.73
CA SER A 371 9.86 12.04 0.94
C SER A 371 9.46 11.27 -0.33
N GLY A 372 9.08 11.97 -1.41
CA GLY A 372 8.62 11.36 -2.67
C GLY A 372 7.11 11.10 -2.71
N LEU A 373 6.37 11.59 -1.72
CA LEU A 373 4.93 11.44 -1.61
C LEU A 373 4.23 12.48 -2.48
N ILE A 374 3.30 12.06 -3.33
CA ILE A 374 2.51 12.96 -4.16
C ILE A 374 1.47 13.65 -3.28
N THR A 375 1.55 14.97 -3.13
CA THR A 375 0.60 15.76 -2.34
C THR A 375 -0.52 16.35 -3.21
N MET A 376 -0.31 16.46 -4.53
CA MET A 376 -1.30 16.91 -5.50
C MET A 376 -0.99 16.35 -6.89
N VAL A 377 -2.05 16.05 -7.66
CA VAL A 377 -2.00 15.84 -9.11
C VAL A 377 -3.13 16.66 -9.70
N ASP A 378 -2.83 17.46 -10.72
CA ASP A 378 -3.84 18.28 -11.39
C ASP A 378 -3.43 18.57 -12.84
N LEU A 379 -4.38 19.08 -13.63
CA LEU A 379 -4.16 19.44 -15.02
C LEU A 379 -3.25 20.66 -15.14
N ILE A 380 -2.37 20.64 -16.14
CA ILE A 380 -1.43 21.75 -16.40
C ILE A 380 -2.18 23.03 -16.75
N SER A 381 -3.39 22.93 -17.30
CA SER A 381 -4.30 24.07 -17.52
C SER A 381 -4.61 24.86 -16.25
N ASN A 382 -4.51 24.24 -15.08
CA ASN A 382 -4.82 24.85 -13.78
C ASN A 382 -3.58 25.48 -13.13
N LEU A 383 -2.38 25.13 -13.60
CA LEU A 383 -1.10 25.51 -12.99
C LEU A 383 -0.88 27.04 -12.96
N ASN A 384 -1.38 27.74 -13.99
CA ASN A 384 -1.30 29.21 -14.12
C ASN A 384 -2.59 29.94 -13.74
N GLN A 385 -3.66 29.22 -13.37
CA GLN A 385 -4.87 29.87 -12.89
C GLN A 385 -4.62 30.35 -11.47
N LYS A 386 -4.62 31.68 -11.26
CA LYS A 386 -4.61 32.25 -9.91
C LYS A 386 -5.78 31.64 -9.16
N SER A 387 -5.53 30.80 -8.17
CA SER A 387 -6.57 30.27 -7.29
C SER A 387 -7.30 31.47 -6.69
N PRO A 388 -8.56 31.74 -7.05
CA PRO A 388 -9.33 32.69 -6.28
C PRO A 388 -9.65 31.96 -5.00
N VAL A 389 -8.95 32.31 -3.91
CA VAL A 389 -9.45 32.06 -2.56
C VAL A 389 -10.65 32.98 -2.35
N ALA A 390 -11.73 32.71 -3.07
CA ALA A 390 -13.06 33.16 -2.73
C ALA A 390 -13.73 31.92 -2.16
N SER A 391 -14.28 32.03 -0.95
CA SER A 391 -15.24 31.06 -0.44
C SER A 391 -16.37 30.92 -1.46
N ILE A 392 -16.27 29.94 -2.36
CA ILE A 392 -17.35 29.61 -3.27
C ILE A 392 -18.43 29.03 -2.37
N LYS A 393 -19.42 29.86 -2.00
CA LYS A 393 -20.75 29.34 -1.68
C LYS A 393 -21.11 28.46 -2.87
N SER A 394 -21.15 27.15 -2.65
CA SER A 394 -21.37 26.13 -3.67
C SER A 394 -22.55 26.53 -4.55
N LYS A 395 -22.26 27.00 -5.76
CA LYS A 395 -23.24 27.11 -6.85
C LYS A 395 -23.07 25.91 -7.79
N TYR A 396 -22.79 24.73 -7.23
CA TYR A 396 -22.98 23.50 -7.96
C TYR A 396 -24.48 23.18 -7.91
N SER A 397 -25.23 23.64 -8.90
CA SER A 397 -26.58 23.16 -9.16
C SER A 397 -26.54 22.44 -10.50
N ASP A 398 -26.27 21.13 -10.46
CA ASP A 398 -26.45 20.26 -11.61
C ASP A 398 -27.97 20.13 -11.89
N PRO A 399 -28.47 20.57 -13.06
CA PRO A 399 -29.88 20.41 -13.42
C PRO A 399 -30.33 18.95 -13.40
N GLN A 400 -29.42 18.00 -13.66
CA GLN A 400 -29.72 16.56 -13.65
C GLN A 400 -29.92 16.01 -12.23
N GLN A 401 -29.20 16.56 -11.25
CA GLN A 401 -29.38 16.24 -9.83
C GLN A 401 -30.71 16.81 -9.30
N LYS A 402 -31.09 18.02 -9.74
CA LYS A 402 -32.41 18.61 -9.41
C LYS A 402 -33.57 17.75 -9.92
N THR A 403 -33.44 17.12 -11.08
CA THR A 403 -34.46 16.18 -11.59
C THR A 403 -34.53 14.86 -10.79
N LEU A 404 -33.39 14.39 -10.26
CA LEU A 404 -33.33 13.22 -9.37
C LEU A 404 -33.93 13.52 -7.98
N ASP A 405 -33.73 14.73 -7.46
CA ASP A 405 -34.28 15.16 -6.17
C ASP A 405 -35.78 15.51 -6.23
N THR A 406 -36.33 15.77 -7.42
CA THR A 406 -37.79 15.91 -7.63
C THR A 406 -38.52 14.58 -7.79
N PHE A 407 -37.90 13.44 -7.44
CA PHE A 407 -38.55 12.14 -7.49
C PHE A 407 -39.73 12.07 -6.50
N ASN A 408 -40.93 12.27 -7.03
CA ASN A 408 -42.16 12.27 -6.25
C ASN A 408 -42.49 10.82 -5.84
N VAL A 409 -42.10 10.47 -4.62
CA VAL A 409 -42.22 9.14 -3.98
C VAL A 409 -43.64 8.58 -4.07
N ASN A 410 -44.65 9.45 -4.17
CA ASN A 410 -46.07 9.07 -4.21
C ASN A 410 -46.51 8.37 -5.52
N LYS A 411 -45.66 8.36 -6.56
CA LYS A 411 -45.91 7.63 -7.82
C LYS A 411 -45.11 6.33 -7.95
N PHE A 412 -44.24 6.01 -6.98
CA PHE A 412 -43.47 4.77 -7.01
C PHE A 412 -44.31 3.62 -6.46
N LYS A 413 -44.83 2.76 -7.34
CA LYS A 413 -45.26 1.41 -6.94
C LYS A 413 -44.03 0.51 -6.97
N PRO A 414 -43.46 0.12 -5.82
CA PRO A 414 -42.32 -0.78 -5.81
C PRO A 414 -42.77 -2.11 -6.40
N SER A 415 -42.29 -2.42 -7.60
CA SER A 415 -42.30 -3.79 -8.11
C SER A 415 -40.89 -4.10 -8.54
N ILE A 416 -40.31 -5.12 -7.91
CA ILE A 416 -39.04 -5.68 -8.31
C ILE A 416 -39.26 -6.22 -9.74
N PRO A 417 -38.40 -5.92 -10.73
CA PRO A 417 -38.49 -6.56 -12.03
C PRO A 417 -38.48 -8.08 -11.80
N LYS A 418 -39.43 -8.81 -12.38
CA LYS A 418 -39.49 -10.28 -12.28
C LYS A 418 -38.25 -10.89 -12.94
N LEU A 419 -37.15 -10.97 -12.18
CA LEU A 419 -35.93 -11.65 -12.55
C LEU A 419 -36.19 -13.15 -12.47
N SER A 420 -36.38 -13.77 -13.64
CA SER A 420 -36.50 -15.23 -13.76
C SER A 420 -35.11 -15.88 -13.73
N PHE A 421 -34.47 -15.90 -12.55
CA PHE A 421 -33.27 -16.71 -12.34
C PHE A 421 -33.64 -18.19 -12.30
N ARG A 422 -33.55 -18.88 -13.44
CA ARG A 422 -33.58 -20.35 -13.51
C ARG A 422 -32.22 -20.93 -13.10
N PHE A 423 -31.88 -20.83 -11.81
CA PHE A 423 -30.77 -21.59 -11.22
C PHE A 423 -31.30 -22.57 -10.17
N PRO A 424 -31.21 -23.90 -10.39
CA PRO A 424 -31.85 -24.91 -9.54
C PRO A 424 -31.40 -24.96 -8.08
N PHE A 425 -30.25 -24.36 -7.74
CA PHE A 425 -29.62 -24.54 -6.42
C PHE A 425 -30.18 -23.64 -5.30
N PHE A 426 -30.76 -22.48 -5.60
CA PHE A 426 -31.24 -21.54 -4.57
C PHE A 426 -32.64 -21.85 -4.02
N LYS A 427 -33.44 -22.67 -4.71
CA LYS A 427 -34.80 -23.03 -4.25
C LYS A 427 -34.81 -23.79 -2.93
N LYS A 428 -33.73 -24.49 -2.59
CA LYS A 428 -33.67 -25.30 -1.36
C LYS A 428 -33.33 -24.49 -0.11
N LEU A 429 -32.64 -23.35 -0.27
CA LEU A 429 -32.19 -22.52 0.86
C LEU A 429 -33.29 -21.61 1.41
N ILE A 430 -34.25 -21.21 0.57
CA ILE A 430 -35.35 -20.31 0.98
C ILE A 430 -36.49 -21.07 1.67
N LYS A 431 -36.61 -22.39 1.44
CA LYS A 431 -37.70 -23.21 2.00
C LYS A 431 -37.49 -23.62 3.47
N THR A 432 -36.39 -23.21 4.09
CA THR A 432 -36.05 -23.51 5.50
C THR A 432 -36.04 -22.27 6.39
N LEU A 433 -36.40 -21.10 5.85
CA LEU A 433 -36.40 -19.81 6.55
C LEU A 433 -37.74 -19.06 6.49
N ILE A 434 -38.82 -19.77 6.12
CA ILE A 434 -40.22 -19.42 6.38
C ILE A 434 -40.80 -20.60 7.14
#